data_AF-A0A329LX78-F1
#
_entry.id   AF-A0A329LX78-F1
#
_cell.length_a   1.000
_cell.length_b   1.000
_cell.length_c   1.000
_cell.angle_alpha   90.00
_cell.angle_beta   90.00
_cell.angle_gamma   90.00
#
_symmetry.space_group_name_H-M   'P 1'
#
loop_
_entity.id
_entity.type
_entity.pdbx_description
1 polymer ?
#
loop_
_entity_poly.entity_id
_entity_poly.type
_entity_poly.pdbx_seq_one_letter_code
_entity_poly.pdbx_strand_id
1 'polypeptide(L)'
;MIKSKKALLFLISFVVIGVALIAAIYYSSDRRTLDEIIMEDFSTYRAEFEETVNYVLENDLREIDLANKNNLKEPLKTLSNLHYLSLHKDDGFIFISRYSSFGFEVGIVYSSTNKEPEGPYFSDVKVLDENWFLFKSK
;
A
#
# COMPACT_ATOMS: atom_id res chain seq x y z
N MET A 1 -6.20 -36.43 -36.84
CA MET A 1 -5.09 -37.36 -36.52
C MET A 1 -3.78 -36.73 -36.96
N ILE A 2 -2.96 -36.25 -36.02
CA ILE A 2 -1.65 -35.66 -36.33
C ILE A 2 -0.72 -36.80 -36.78
N LYS A 3 -0.45 -36.93 -38.08
CA LYS A 3 0.28 -38.08 -38.65
C LYS A 3 1.79 -38.08 -38.37
N SER A 4 2.36 -37.00 -37.85
CA SER A 4 3.81 -36.84 -37.69
C SER A 4 4.19 -36.51 -36.25
N LYS A 5 5.01 -37.37 -35.62
CA LYS A 5 5.59 -37.13 -34.28
C LYS A 5 6.29 -35.77 -34.18
N LYS A 6 6.84 -35.26 -35.29
CA LYS A 6 7.49 -33.94 -35.36
C LYS A 6 6.51 -32.79 -35.24
N ALA A 7 5.32 -32.90 -35.84
CA ALA A 7 4.27 -31.89 -35.73
C ALA A 7 3.68 -31.83 -34.32
N LEU A 8 3.57 -32.99 -33.66
CA LEU A 8 3.16 -33.06 -32.26
C LEU A 8 4.19 -32.41 -31.32
N LEU A 9 5.48 -32.69 -31.53
CA LEU A 9 6.57 -32.06 -30.76
C LEU A 9 6.62 -30.54 -30.98
N PHE A 10 6.41 -30.06 -32.21
CA PHE A 10 6.36 -28.63 -32.51
C PHE A 10 5.18 -27.94 -31.81
N LEU A 11 4.01 -28.59 -31.81
CA LEU A 11 2.82 -28.07 -31.11
C LEU A 11 3.04 -27.98 -29.60
N ILE A 12 3.63 -29.01 -28.98
CA ILE A 12 3.96 -29.01 -27.55
C ILE A 12 4.96 -27.90 -27.24
N SER A 13 6.03 -27.75 -28.01
CA SER A 13 7.02 -26.69 -27.80
C SER A 13 6.40 -25.30 -27.92
N PHE A 14 5.51 -25.07 -28.89
CA PHE A 14 4.83 -23.80 -29.06
C PHE A 14 3.94 -23.46 -27.87
N VAL A 15 3.20 -24.44 -27.33
CA VAL A 15 2.38 -24.27 -26.13
C VAL A 15 3.25 -23.97 -24.90
N VAL A 16 4.35 -24.71 -24.71
CA VAL A 16 5.25 -24.49 -23.58
C VAL A 16 5.89 -23.10 -23.62
N ILE A 17 6.35 -22.65 -24.79
CA ILE A 17 6.92 -21.31 -24.96
C ILE A 17 5.85 -20.24 -24.70
N GLY A 18 4.63 -20.42 -25.23
CA GLY A 18 3.51 -19.49 -25.01
C GLY A 18 3.15 -19.37 -23.52
N VAL A 19 3.05 -20.49 -22.81
CA VAL A 19 2.79 -20.51 -21.36
C VAL A 19 3.92 -19.85 -20.58
N ALA A 20 5.19 -20.12 -20.94
CA ALA A 20 6.34 -19.49 -20.31
C ALA A 20 6.37 -17.97 -20.53
N LEU A 21 5.96 -17.49 -21.70
CA LEU A 21 5.86 -16.06 -22.02
C LEU A 21 4.73 -15.37 -21.23
N ILE A 22 3.55 -15.99 -21.16
CA ILE A 22 2.43 -15.47 -20.36
C ILE A 22 2.79 -15.46 -18.88
N ALA A 23 3.43 -16.52 -18.39
CA ALA A 23 3.96 -16.57 -17.03
C ALA A 23 5.02 -15.49 -16.81
N ALA A 24 5.96 -15.29 -17.74
CA ALA A 24 6.98 -14.24 -17.62
C ALA A 24 6.36 -12.84 -17.59
N ILE A 25 5.35 -12.56 -18.42
CA ILE A 25 4.60 -11.29 -18.39
C ILE A 25 3.86 -11.13 -17.07
N TYR A 26 3.15 -12.16 -16.61
CA TYR A 26 2.39 -12.15 -15.36
C TYR A 26 3.27 -12.05 -14.10
N TYR A 27 4.45 -12.68 -14.10
CA TYR A 27 5.43 -12.56 -13.01
C TYR A 27 6.27 -11.28 -13.10
N SER A 28 6.24 -10.57 -14.24
CA SER A 28 6.90 -9.27 -14.38
C SER A 28 6.04 -8.09 -13.96
N SER A 29 4.72 -8.27 -13.82
CA SER A 29 3.77 -7.15 -13.81
C SER A 29 3.62 -6.39 -12.50
N ASP A 30 4.19 -6.85 -11.37
CA ASP A 30 4.33 -5.94 -10.23
C ASP A 30 5.60 -6.23 -9.42
N ARG A 31 6.70 -5.63 -9.84
CA ARG A 31 7.98 -5.60 -9.10
C ARG A 31 8.06 -4.42 -8.13
N ARG A 32 6.99 -3.64 -7.97
CA ARG A 32 7.03 -2.46 -7.12
C ARG A 32 7.15 -2.88 -5.66
N THR A 33 8.04 -2.20 -4.96
CA THR A 33 8.15 -2.27 -3.50
C THR A 33 6.94 -1.60 -2.85
N LEU A 34 6.66 -1.93 -1.59
CA LEU A 34 5.59 -1.26 -0.84
C LEU A 34 5.80 0.27 -0.79
N ASP A 35 7.05 0.71 -0.68
CA ASP A 35 7.42 2.12 -0.70
C ASP A 35 6.99 2.79 -2.00
N GLU A 36 7.27 2.16 -3.16
CA GLU A 36 6.90 2.69 -4.47
C GLU A 36 5.40 2.81 -4.62
N ILE A 37 4.65 1.80 -4.16
CA ILE A 37 3.18 1.82 -4.18
C ILE A 37 2.63 2.93 -3.28
N ILE A 38 3.15 3.08 -2.06
CA ILE A 38 2.69 4.11 -1.11
C ILE A 38 3.03 5.51 -1.61
N MET A 39 4.22 5.71 -2.19
CA MET A 39 4.62 6.99 -2.78
C MET A 39 3.73 7.37 -3.98
N GLU A 40 3.40 6.40 -4.84
CA GLU A 40 2.48 6.60 -5.95
C GLU A 40 1.07 6.97 -5.44
N ASP A 41 0.53 6.17 -4.52
CA ASP A 41 -0.79 6.43 -3.94
C ASP A 41 -0.84 7.79 -3.24
N PHE A 42 0.18 8.16 -2.48
CA PHE A 42 0.24 9.48 -1.83
C PHE A 42 0.29 10.61 -2.86
N SER A 43 1.06 10.46 -3.93
CA SER A 43 1.14 11.48 -4.99
C SER A 43 -0.17 11.59 -5.78
N THR A 44 -0.88 10.49 -6.01
CA THR A 44 -2.10 10.45 -6.81
C THR A 44 -3.34 10.85 -6.01
N TYR A 45 -3.42 10.43 -4.74
CA TYR A 45 -4.62 10.57 -3.89
C TYR A 45 -4.36 11.47 -2.67
N ARG A 46 -3.49 12.47 -2.84
CA ARG A 46 -3.09 13.37 -1.75
C ARG A 46 -4.28 14.05 -1.07
N ALA A 47 -5.24 14.51 -1.87
CA ALA A 47 -6.40 15.23 -1.35
C ALA A 47 -7.24 14.34 -0.42
N GLU A 48 -7.36 13.05 -0.73
CA GLU A 48 -8.10 12.06 0.05
C GLU A 48 -7.39 11.73 1.37
N PHE A 49 -6.05 11.73 1.37
CA PHE A 49 -5.26 11.64 2.61
C PHE A 49 -5.45 12.87 3.50
N GLU A 50 -5.42 14.07 2.91
CA GLU A 50 -5.67 15.32 3.63
C GLU A 50 -7.10 15.39 4.19
N GLU A 51 -8.09 15.00 3.40
CA GLU A 51 -9.49 14.89 3.84
C GLU A 51 -9.62 13.91 5.01
N THR A 52 -8.93 12.75 4.95
CA THR A 52 -8.91 11.78 6.04
C THR A 52 -8.30 12.34 7.31
N VAL A 53 -7.17 13.01 7.21
CA VAL A 53 -6.52 13.65 8.36
C VAL A 53 -7.44 14.68 8.99
N ASN A 54 -8.06 15.55 8.19
CA ASN A 54 -9.00 16.55 8.69
C ASN A 54 -10.19 15.88 9.37
N TYR A 55 -10.77 14.84 8.77
CA TYR A 55 -11.87 14.09 9.35
C TYR A 55 -11.51 13.48 10.71
N VAL A 56 -10.32 12.89 10.83
CA VAL A 56 -9.80 12.33 12.09
C VAL A 56 -9.60 13.40 13.15
N LEU A 57 -9.06 14.56 12.77
CA LEU A 57 -8.83 15.67 13.68
C LEU A 57 -10.15 16.30 14.18
N GLU A 58 -11.10 16.53 13.27
CA GLU A 58 -12.41 17.11 13.58
C GLU A 58 -13.27 16.22 14.48
N ASN A 59 -13.17 14.90 14.32
CA ASN A 59 -13.98 13.93 15.06
C ASN A 59 -13.23 13.27 16.24
N ASP A 60 -11.99 13.72 16.50
CA ASP A 60 -11.08 13.16 17.52
C ASP A 60 -10.98 11.63 17.51
N LEU A 61 -10.83 11.05 16.32
CA LEU A 61 -10.73 9.61 16.15
C LEU A 61 -9.33 9.13 16.56
N ARG A 62 -9.26 8.11 17.43
CA ARG A 62 -7.98 7.58 17.94
C ARG A 62 -7.48 6.37 17.18
N GLU A 63 -8.36 5.43 16.87
CA GLU A 63 -8.00 4.17 16.23
C GLU A 63 -9.16 3.69 15.35
N ILE A 64 -8.84 3.28 14.14
CA ILE A 64 -9.81 2.83 13.14
C ILE A 64 -9.23 1.63 12.38
N ASP A 65 -9.97 0.52 12.37
CA ASP A 65 -9.69 -0.60 11.49
C ASP A 65 -10.29 -0.31 10.09
N LEU A 66 -9.43 0.09 9.15
CA LEU A 66 -9.82 0.37 7.76
C LEU A 66 -10.03 -0.93 6.96
N ALA A 67 -9.57 -2.09 7.44
CA ALA A 67 -9.85 -3.36 6.79
C ALA A 67 -11.34 -3.75 6.92
N ASN A 68 -12.03 -3.26 7.95
CA ASN A 68 -13.47 -3.50 8.15
C ASN A 68 -14.35 -2.54 7.35
N LYS A 69 -14.52 -2.84 6.05
CA LYS A 69 -15.22 -1.98 5.06
C LYS A 69 -16.71 -1.71 5.34
N ASN A 70 -17.37 -2.48 6.21
CA ASN A 70 -18.83 -2.45 6.33
C ASN A 70 -19.39 -1.18 6.99
N ASN A 71 -18.58 -0.46 7.78
CA ASN A 71 -19.03 0.69 8.57
C ASN A 71 -18.25 1.98 8.30
N LEU A 72 -17.43 2.01 7.23
CA LEU A 72 -16.62 3.19 6.92
C LEU A 72 -17.46 4.23 6.18
N LYS A 73 -17.42 5.47 6.68
CA LYS A 73 -17.89 6.66 5.97
C LYS A 73 -16.75 7.20 5.10
N GLU A 74 -17.09 8.00 4.09
CA GLU A 74 -16.07 8.84 3.47
C GLU A 74 -15.54 9.86 4.49
N PRO A 75 -14.23 10.18 4.47
CA PRO A 75 -13.21 9.75 3.48
C PRO A 75 -12.51 8.39 3.78
N LEU A 76 -12.74 7.78 4.94
CA LEU A 76 -12.04 6.55 5.38
C LEU A 76 -12.19 5.37 4.42
N LYS A 77 -13.35 5.27 3.76
CA LYS A 77 -13.64 4.22 2.79
C LYS A 77 -12.75 4.32 1.56
N THR A 78 -12.34 5.51 1.15
CA THR A 78 -11.41 5.70 0.04
C THR A 78 -10.03 5.10 0.34
N LEU A 79 -9.46 5.37 1.52
CA LEU A 79 -8.19 4.76 1.91
C LEU A 79 -8.26 3.23 2.04
N SER A 80 -9.39 2.71 2.53
CA SER A 80 -9.64 1.27 2.57
C SER A 80 -9.71 0.63 1.16
N ASN A 81 -10.16 1.38 0.15
CA ASN A 81 -10.12 0.93 -1.25
C ASN A 81 -8.72 0.98 -1.85
N LEU A 82 -7.85 1.86 -1.34
CA LEU A 82 -6.41 1.87 -1.60
C LEU A 82 -5.65 0.84 -0.74
N HIS A 83 -6.35 -0.10 -0.08
CA HIS A 83 -5.77 -1.16 0.72
C HIS A 83 -4.98 -0.69 1.96
N TYR A 84 -5.30 0.49 2.49
CA TYR A 84 -4.87 0.85 3.85
C TYR A 84 -5.70 0.07 4.88
N LEU A 85 -5.03 -0.40 5.92
CA LEU A 85 -5.54 -1.38 6.88
C LEU A 85 -5.95 -0.74 8.20
N SER A 86 -5.25 0.30 8.64
CA SER A 86 -5.54 0.95 9.91
C SER A 86 -5.18 2.42 9.91
N LEU A 87 -5.80 3.13 10.84
CA LEU A 87 -5.46 4.48 11.22
C LEU A 87 -5.28 4.56 12.73
N HIS A 88 -4.21 5.21 13.18
CA HIS A 88 -3.92 5.44 14.59
C HIS A 88 -3.45 6.88 14.82
N LYS A 89 -3.99 7.55 15.84
CA LYS A 89 -3.60 8.91 16.23
C LYS A 89 -2.90 8.88 17.59
N ASP A 90 -1.68 9.40 17.64
CA ASP A 90 -0.89 9.54 18.86
C ASP A 90 -0.02 10.80 18.83
N ASP A 91 0.04 11.53 19.94
CA ASP A 91 0.87 12.74 20.16
C ASP A 91 1.03 13.69 18.96
N GLY A 92 -0.09 14.05 18.30
CA GLY A 92 -0.09 14.96 17.15
C GLY A 92 0.34 14.33 15.82
N PHE A 93 0.53 13.00 15.79
CA PHE A 93 0.72 12.18 14.61
C PHE A 93 -0.54 11.40 14.26
N ILE A 94 -0.75 11.18 12.96
CA ILE A 94 -1.78 10.29 12.44
C ILE A 94 -1.11 9.30 11.50
N PHE A 95 -0.98 8.06 11.96
CA PHE A 95 -0.43 6.93 11.23
C PHE A 95 -1.52 6.28 10.40
N ILE A 96 -1.24 6.05 9.12
CA ILE A 96 -2.15 5.40 8.17
C ILE A 96 -1.37 4.23 7.56
N SER A 97 -1.59 3.03 8.10
CA SER A 97 -0.80 1.85 7.78
C SER A 97 -1.40 1.07 6.60
N ARG A 98 -0.59 0.76 5.59
CA ARG A 98 -0.98 -0.08 4.44
C ARG A 98 -0.68 -1.55 4.67
N TYR A 99 0.39 -1.81 5.39
CA TYR A 99 0.81 -3.15 5.75
C TYR A 99 1.03 -3.20 7.25
N SER A 100 0.48 -4.22 7.90
CA SER A 100 0.73 -4.52 9.32
C SER A 100 0.78 -6.03 9.49
N SER A 101 1.90 -6.55 9.99
CA SER A 101 2.14 -7.97 10.23
C SER A 101 3.19 -8.13 11.33
N PHE A 102 2.86 -8.87 12.40
CA PHE A 102 3.78 -9.31 13.47
C PHE A 102 4.90 -8.30 13.84
N GLY A 103 4.53 -7.08 14.24
CA GLY A 103 5.47 -6.03 14.69
C GLY A 103 5.93 -5.08 13.57
N PHE A 104 5.81 -5.48 12.31
CA PHE A 104 6.19 -4.67 11.18
C PHE A 104 5.00 -3.94 10.56
N GLU A 105 5.12 -2.61 10.46
CA GLU A 105 4.15 -1.74 9.82
C GLU A 105 4.81 -0.83 8.79
N VAL A 106 4.10 -0.56 7.69
CA VAL A 106 4.50 0.40 6.66
C VAL A 106 3.30 1.22 6.26
N GLY A 107 3.49 2.53 6.18
CA GLY A 107 2.42 3.46 5.85
C GLY A 107 2.91 4.88 5.72
N ILE A 108 1.95 5.80 5.69
CA ILE A 108 2.23 7.22 5.78
C ILE A 108 1.83 7.75 7.14
N VAL A 109 2.49 8.80 7.57
CA VAL A 109 2.18 9.50 8.81
C VAL A 109 2.13 10.99 8.55
N TYR A 110 1.05 11.60 9.04
CA TYR A 110 0.88 13.04 9.09
C TYR A 110 1.34 13.56 10.46
N SER A 111 2.13 14.63 10.48
CA SER A 111 2.52 15.35 11.69
C SER A 111 1.87 16.73 11.72
N SER A 112 1.09 16.99 12.77
CA SER A 112 0.52 18.34 13.03
C SER A 112 1.55 19.41 13.37
N THR A 113 2.79 19.02 13.68
CA THR A 113 3.86 19.93 14.14
C THR A 113 5.05 20.05 13.19
N ASN A 114 4.97 19.47 11.97
CA ASN A 114 6.10 19.36 11.05
C ASN A 114 7.35 18.75 11.74
N LYS A 115 7.15 17.75 12.60
CA LYS A 115 8.23 16.97 13.19
C LYS A 115 8.21 15.58 12.60
N GLU A 116 9.39 15.06 12.31
CA GLU A 116 9.54 13.67 11.91
C GLU A 116 9.16 12.77 13.10
N PRO A 117 8.43 11.66 12.89
CA PRO A 117 8.18 10.69 13.94
C PRO A 117 9.48 10.02 14.37
N GLU A 118 9.78 10.06 15.67
CA GLU A 118 10.99 9.50 16.25
C GLU A 118 10.65 8.38 17.25
N GLY A 119 11.56 7.40 17.40
CA GLY A 119 11.39 6.34 18.39
C GLY A 119 12.16 5.06 18.06
N PRO A 120 12.34 4.16 19.05
CA PRO A 120 13.09 2.92 18.85
C PRO A 120 12.39 1.92 17.91
N TYR A 121 11.09 2.12 17.67
CA TYR A 121 10.24 1.24 16.87
C TYR A 121 10.31 1.55 15.37
N PHE A 122 10.79 2.72 14.96
CA PHE A 122 10.95 3.05 13.54
C PHE A 122 12.24 2.43 12.98
N SER A 123 12.13 1.79 11.82
CA SER A 123 13.27 1.30 11.04
C SER A 123 13.76 2.30 10.01
N ASP A 124 12.84 3.06 9.42
CA ASP A 124 13.10 3.98 8.32
C ASP A 124 11.99 5.04 8.29
N VAL A 125 12.36 6.30 8.10
CA VAL A 125 11.42 7.41 7.92
C VAL A 125 11.93 8.28 6.78
N LYS A 126 11.04 8.59 5.83
CA LYS A 126 11.35 9.40 4.65
C LYS A 126 10.34 10.53 4.51
N VAL A 127 10.84 11.75 4.41
CA VAL A 127 10.03 12.94 4.14
C VAL A 127 9.37 12.83 2.76
N LEU A 128 8.05 12.99 2.72
CA LEU A 128 7.26 13.08 1.49
C LEU A 128 6.89 14.54 1.18
N ASP A 129 6.51 15.29 2.22
CA ASP A 129 6.21 16.73 2.16
C ASP A 129 6.29 17.36 3.57
N GLU A 130 5.97 18.66 3.71
CA GLU A 130 6.12 19.45 4.94
C GLU A 130 5.53 18.77 6.18
N ASN A 131 4.41 18.05 6.09
CA ASN A 131 3.82 17.37 7.26
C ASN A 131 3.69 15.86 7.06
N TRP A 132 4.24 15.31 5.99
CA TRP A 132 3.97 13.94 5.57
C TRP A 132 5.25 13.13 5.44
N PHE A 133 5.24 11.95 6.05
CA PHE A 133 6.37 11.04 6.06
C PHE A 133 5.90 9.64 5.67
N LEU A 134 6.73 8.92 4.93
CA LEU A 134 6.66 7.46 4.81
C LEU A 134 7.37 6.90 6.04
N PHE A 135 6.72 5.98 6.76
CA PHE A 135 7.32 5.31 7.90
C PHE A 135 7.37 3.80 7.71
N LYS A 136 8.36 3.18 8.33
CA LYS A 136 8.45 1.73 8.54
C LYS A 136 8.75 1.46 10.00
N SER A 137 8.07 0.50 10.62
CA SER A 137 8.40 0.00 11.97
C SER A 137 9.15 -1.33 11.91
N LYS A 138 9.55 -1.88 13.07
CA LYS A 138 10.31 -3.14 13.23
C LYS A 138 9.51 -4.21 13.95
#